data_AF-A0A433P725-F1
#
_entry.id   AF-A0A433P725-F1
#
_cell.length_a   1.000
_cell.length_b   1.000
_cell.length_c   1.000
_cell.angle_alpha   90.00
_cell.angle_beta   90.00
_cell.angle_gamma   90.00
#
_symmetry.space_group_name_H-M   'P 1'
#
loop_
_entity.id
_entity.type
_entity.pdbx_description
1 polymer ?
#
loop_
_entity_poly.entity_id
_entity_poly.type
_entity_poly.pdbx_seq_one_letter_code
_entity_poly.pdbx_strand_id
1 'polypeptide(L)' 'MEIPRMVRGKDNMWDANVCINFANAVLNWIREHVTEDDPQVTYTISWKQPWQNVELTYAGKTNAFLTESYLKGEIRPE' A
#
# COMPACT_ATOMS: atom_id res chain seq x y z
N MET A 1 24.74 -7.81 -10.38
CA MET A 1 25.05 -6.59 -9.58
C MET A 1 23.82 -6.34 -8.73
N GLU A 2 23.90 -6.57 -7.43
CA GLU A 2 22.75 -6.42 -6.53
C GLU A 2 22.77 -5.01 -5.92
N ILE A 3 21.78 -4.17 -6.25
CA ILE A 3 21.64 -2.79 -5.75
C ILE A 3 21.78 -2.70 -4.21
N PRO A 4 21.17 -3.59 -3.40
CA PRO A 4 21.35 -3.57 -1.94
C PRO A 4 22.80 -3.80 -1.49
N ARG A 5 23.57 -4.57 -2.27
CA ARG A 5 24.96 -4.89 -1.93
C ARG A 5 25.88 -3.67 -2.08
N MET A 6 25.47 -2.66 -2.85
CA MET A 6 26.23 -1.41 -3.03
C MET A 6 26.22 -0.53 -1.78
N VAL A 7 25.25 -0.73 -0.87
CA VAL A 7 25.04 0.12 0.32
C VAL A 7 25.12 -0.64 1.65
N ARG A 8 25.20 -1.97 1.62
CA ARG A 8 25.27 -2.83 2.80
C ARG A 8 26.44 -2.44 3.72
N GLY A 9 26.15 -2.27 5.01
CA GLY A 9 27.15 -2.00 6.06
C GLY A 9 27.75 -0.60 6.01
N LYS A 10 27.22 0.31 5.18
CA LYS A 10 27.58 1.72 5.18
C LYS A 10 26.68 2.48 6.14
N ASP A 11 27.28 3.41 6.88
CA ASP A 11 26.54 4.25 7.80
C ASP A 11 25.57 5.18 7.06
N ASN A 12 24.43 5.44 7.70
CA ASN A 12 23.37 6.31 7.18
C ASN A 12 22.87 5.94 5.78
N MET A 13 22.78 4.64 5.50
CA MET A 13 22.20 4.09 4.26
C MET A 13 20.93 3.29 4.53
N TRP A 14 20.14 3.08 3.48
CA TRP A 14 18.95 2.24 3.52
C TRP A 14 19.34 0.76 3.58
N ASP A 15 18.46 -0.04 4.18
CA ASP A 15 18.59 -1.49 4.25
C ASP A 15 17.39 -2.15 3.58
N ALA A 16 17.66 -3.04 2.61
CA ALA A 16 16.62 -3.70 1.84
C ALA A 16 15.70 -4.57 2.70
N ASN A 17 16.23 -5.24 3.73
CA ASN A 17 15.42 -6.06 4.63
C ASN A 17 14.49 -5.17 5.46
N VAL A 18 14.96 -4.01 5.92
CA VAL A 18 14.10 -3.04 6.63
C VAL A 18 12.95 -2.58 5.74
N CYS A 19 13.22 -2.23 4.49
CA CYS A 19 12.18 -1.80 3.54
C CYS A 19 11.14 -2.91 3.29
N ILE A 20 11.58 -4.15 3.04
CA ILE A 20 10.68 -5.27 2.75
C ILE A 20 9.90 -5.70 4.00
N ASN A 21 10.53 -5.71 5.18
CA ASN A 21 9.85 -6.01 6.44
C ASN A 21 8.79 -4.96 6.76
N PHE A 22 9.08 -3.68 6.55
CA PHE A 22 8.10 -2.61 6.68
C PHE A 22 6.94 -2.78 5.70
N ALA A 23 7.22 -3.05 4.42
CA ALA A 23 6.18 -3.26 3.41
C ALA A 23 5.27 -4.44 3.79
N ASN A 24 5.83 -5.57 4.23
CA ASN A 24 5.06 -6.72 4.69
C ASN A 24 4.18 -6.37 5.90
N ALA A 25 4.72 -5.67 6.89
CA ALA A 25 3.97 -5.26 8.07
C ALA A 25 2.80 -4.33 7.70
N VAL A 26 3.03 -3.35 6.83
CA VAL A 26 2.00 -2.41 6.36
C VAL A 26 0.92 -3.14 5.57
N LEU A 27 1.28 -4.05 4.66
CA LEU A 27 0.30 -4.80 3.87
C LEU A 27 -0.56 -5.74 4.74
N ASN A 28 0.05 -6.39 5.74
CA ASN A 28 -0.69 -7.19 6.72
C ASN A 28 -1.64 -6.32 7.55
N TRP A 29 -1.15 -5.17 8.04
CA TRP A 29 -1.95 -4.21 8.78
C TRP A 29 -3.14 -3.70 7.95
N ILE A 30 -2.93 -3.34 6.67
CA ILE A 30 -4.02 -2.93 5.77
C ILE A 30 -5.07 -4.04 5.63
N ARG A 31 -4.63 -5.29 5.42
CA ARG A 31 -5.54 -6.44 5.30
C ARG A 31 -6.40 -6.63 6.57
N GLU A 32 -5.83 -6.40 7.75
CA GLU A 32 -6.55 -6.53 9.01
C GLU A 32 -7.58 -5.40 9.26
N HIS A 33 -7.36 -4.22 8.67
CA HIS A 33 -8.17 -3.02 8.95
C HIS A 33 -9.18 -2.68 7.83
N VAL A 34 -8.90 -3.04 6.57
CA VAL A 34 -9.83 -2.91 5.44
C VAL A 34 -10.74 -4.14 5.43
N THR A 35 -11.83 -4.06 6.19
CA THR A 35 -12.73 -5.19 6.47
C THR A 35 -14.02 -5.18 5.66
N GLU A 36 -14.35 -4.04 5.03
CA GLU A 36 -15.56 -3.89 4.21
C GLU A 36 -15.39 -4.56 2.84
N ASP A 37 -16.24 -5.54 2.54
CA ASP A 37 -16.31 -6.22 1.25
C ASP A 37 -17.30 -5.52 0.31
N ASP A 38 -17.02 -4.26 -0.01
CA ASP A 38 -17.77 -3.45 -0.98
C ASP A 38 -16.77 -2.71 -1.90
N PRO A 39 -16.77 -2.95 -3.22
CA PRO A 39 -15.83 -2.34 -4.16
C PRO A 39 -15.99 -0.82 -4.32
N GLN A 40 -17.09 -0.25 -3.82
CA GLN A 40 -17.32 1.19 -3.78
C GLN A 40 -16.77 1.83 -2.51
N VAL A 41 -16.52 1.04 -1.46
CA VAL A 41 -15.95 1.53 -0.21
C VAL A 41 -14.46 1.74 -0.37
N THR A 42 -13.97 2.89 0.08
CA THR A 42 -12.55 3.22 0.04
C THR A 42 -12.01 3.59 1.41
N TYR A 43 -10.71 3.39 1.56
CA TYR A 43 -9.91 3.84 2.68
C TYR A 43 -8.75 4.66 2.14
N THR A 44 -8.43 5.76 2.81
CA THR A 44 -7.26 6.57 2.49
C THR A 44 -6.12 6.19 3.40
N ILE A 45 -4.98 5.81 2.82
CA ILE A 45 -3.72 5.64 3.54
C ILE A 45 -2.96 6.96 3.50
N SER A 46 -2.49 7.45 4.64
CA SER A 46 -1.68 8.66 4.71
C SER A 46 -0.42 8.44 5.55
N TRP A 47 0.70 9.02 5.10
CA TRP A 47 1.97 8.99 5.83
C TRP A 47 2.58 10.38 5.77
N LYS A 48 2.24 11.20 6.77
CA LYS A 48 2.60 12.61 6.80
C LYS A 48 3.87 12.82 7.60
N GLN A 49 4.60 13.89 7.27
CA GLN A 49 5.72 14.36 8.10
C GLN A 49 5.27 14.51 9.55
N PRO A 50 6.06 14.05 10.54
CA PRO A 50 7.46 13.59 10.44
C PRO A 50 7.65 12.07 10.14
N TRP A 51 6.73 11.44 9.41
CA TRP A 51 6.74 10.04 8.97
C TRP A 51 6.74 9.01 10.11
N GLN A 52 6.15 9.40 11.24
CA GLN A 52 6.11 8.56 12.43
C GLN A 52 5.10 7.41 12.30
N ASN A 53 3.92 7.67 11.75
CA ASN A 53 2.84 6.69 11.70
C ASN A 53 2.17 6.66 10.33
N VAL A 54 1.86 5.47 9.87
CA VAL A 54 0.94 5.26 8.74
C VAL A 54 -0.48 5.28 9.30
N GLU A 55 -1.33 6.12 8.74
CA GLU A 55 -2.73 6.29 9.13
C GLU A 55 -3.65 5.71 8.06
N LEU A 56 -4.75 5.09 8.49
CA LEU A 56 -5.80 4.57 7.62
C LEU A 56 -7.12 5.22 8.02
N THR A 57 -7.75 5.91 7.08
CA THR A 57 -9.02 6.61 7.31
C THR A 57 -10.10 6.04 6.41
N TYR A 58 -11.21 5.59 7.00
CA TYR A 58 -12.39 5.19 6.25
C TYR A 58 -12.97 6.39 5.50
N ALA A 59 -13.09 6.27 4.17
CA ALA A 59 -13.62 7.31 3.30
C ALA A 59 -15.03 6.97 2.77
N GLY A 60 -15.58 5.80 3.12
CA GLY A 60 -16.89 5.35 2.67
C GLY A 60 -16.96 5.23 1.15
N LYS A 61 -18.12 5.54 0.57
CA LYS A 61 -18.35 5.45 -0.89
C LYS A 61 -17.87 6.67 -1.66
N THR A 62 -16.82 7.32 -1.16
CA THR A 62 -16.17 8.44 -1.86
C THR A 62 -14.94 7.91 -2.60
N ASN A 63 -14.57 8.56 -3.70
CA ASN A 63 -13.35 8.23 -4.46
C ASN A 63 -13.23 6.76 -4.91
N ALA A 64 -14.36 6.08 -5.14
CA ALA A 64 -14.36 4.73 -5.70
C ALA A 64 -13.59 4.72 -7.03
N PHE A 65 -12.60 3.84 -7.14
CA PHE A 65 -11.66 3.81 -8.25
C PHE A 65 -11.80 2.56 -9.13
N LEU A 66 -12.55 1.55 -8.69
CA LEU A 66 -12.88 0.38 -9.50
C LEU A 66 -13.98 0.74 -10.50
N THR A 67 -13.68 0.60 -11.78
CA THR A 67 -14.63 0.90 -12.86
C THR A 67 -15.69 -0.19 -12.99
N GLU A 68 -16.86 0.16 -13.54
CA GLU A 68 -17.89 -0.84 -13.82
C GLU A 68 -17.40 -1.99 -14.71
N SER A 69 -16.56 -1.68 -15.71
CA SER A 69 -16.01 -2.70 -16.62
C SER A 69 -15.16 -3.74 -15.87
N TYR A 70 -14.38 -3.30 -14.88
CA TYR A 70 -13.58 -4.19 -14.03
C TYR A 70 -14.49 -5.06 -13.16
N LEU A 71 -15.53 -4.46 -12.57
CA LEU A 71 -16.50 -5.18 -11.73
C LEU A 71 -17.36 -6.18 -12.53
N LYS A 72 -17.61 -5.89 -13.82
CA LYS A 72 -18.33 -6.77 -14.76
C LYS A 72 -17.44 -7.83 -15.39
N GLY A 73 -16.12 -7.80 -15.16
CA GLY A 73 -15.16 -8.74 -15.76
C GLY A 73 -14.97 -8.55 -17.26
N GLU A 74 -15.24 -7.35 -17.78
CA GLU A 74 -15.06 -7.03 -19.20
C GLU A 74 -13.57 -6.86 -19.51
N ILE A 75 -13.01 -7.77 -20.33
CA ILE A 75 -11.65 -7.67 -20.83
C ILE A 75 -11.68 -6.74 -22.05
N ARG A 76 -10.95 -5.63 -22.00
CA ARG A 76 -10.76 -4.78 -23.18
C ARG A 76 -9.94 -5.56 -24.22
N PRO A 77 -10.39 -5.69 -25.48
CA PRO A 77 -9.55 -6.22 -26.53
C PRO A 77 -8.33 -5.30 -26.69
N GLU A 78 -7.18 -5.94 -26.89
CA GLU A 78 -5.85 -5.34 -27.07
C GLU A 78 -5.70 -4.52 -28.36
#